data_AF-A0A5P1EQR0-F1
#
_entry.id   AF-A0A5P1EQR0-F1
#
_cell.length_a   1.000
_cell.length_b   1.000
_cell.length_c   1.000
_cell.angle_alpha   90.00
_cell.angle_beta   90.00
_cell.angle_gamma   90.00
#
_symmetry.space_group_name_H-M   'P 1'
#
loop_
_entity.id
_entity.type
_entity.pdbx_description
1 polymer ?
#
loop_
_entity_poly.entity_id
_entity_poly.type
_entity_poly.pdbx_seq_one_letter_code
_entity_poly.pdbx_strand_id
1 'polypeptide(L)'
;MVEEVLLDLDEEGKEMDVRQTEKIKKSPDIDFMYTKALYYALPMDYMTVAKLQTKLDGEAKQNTVRKLIDKIAQDGYLKSSGSKRLGRRVVHSESTNIKLIEVKKIIEDQPMEIIKELMEMLPHMKELMDMYCGPDRVTAKKQMQELDRVAKTLPENIPSSVKRFTDRVVLSLQVFFFFQLSLVSCKS
;
A
#
# COMPACT_ATOMS: atom_id res chain seq x y z
N MET A 1 -29.90 25.17 39.25
CA MET A 1 -29.44 24.67 40.55
C MET A 1 -29.02 23.24 40.32
N VAL A 2 -27.72 22.96 40.17
CA VAL A 2 -26.75 22.63 41.26
C VAL A 2 -27.27 21.45 42.10
N GLU A 3 -26.55 20.39 42.42
CA GLU A 3 -25.14 19.95 42.46
C GLU A 3 -25.23 18.40 42.64
N GLU A 4 -24.32 17.58 42.08
CA GLU A 4 -23.20 16.92 42.79
C GLU A 4 -23.65 15.94 43.90
N VAL A 5 -23.23 14.66 43.98
CA VAL A 5 -21.92 14.12 44.41
C VAL A 5 -21.96 12.60 44.13
N LEU A 6 -21.07 12.02 43.29
CA LEU A 6 -19.82 11.31 43.63
C LEU A 6 -19.99 10.12 44.61
N LEU A 7 -19.64 8.89 44.22
CA LEU A 7 -18.48 8.08 44.68
C LEU A 7 -18.74 6.64 44.11
N ASP A 8 -17.84 5.84 43.55
CA ASP A 8 -16.40 5.66 43.75
C ASP A 8 -15.71 5.18 42.44
N LEU A 9 -14.46 5.63 42.26
CA LEU A 9 -13.48 4.98 41.40
C LEU A 9 -12.96 3.76 42.15
N ASP A 10 -12.89 2.59 41.50
CA ASP A 10 -11.79 1.63 41.71
C ASP A 10 -11.72 0.61 40.56
N GLU A 11 -10.51 0.11 40.42
CA GLU A 11 -9.82 -0.47 39.27
C GLU A 11 -10.45 -1.69 38.59
N GLU A 12 -10.32 -1.74 37.25
CA GLU A 12 -9.56 -2.83 36.61
C GLU A 12 -9.12 -2.35 35.23
N GLY A 13 -7.82 -2.07 35.12
CA GLY A 13 -7.15 -1.83 33.85
C GLY A 13 -7.32 -3.06 32.95
N LYS A 14 -8.29 -3.00 32.02
CA LYS A 14 -8.25 -3.84 30.83
C LYS A 14 -7.20 -3.23 29.91
N GLU A 15 -5.96 -3.64 30.18
CA GLU A 15 -4.87 -3.74 29.22
C GLU A 15 -5.47 -4.30 27.93
N MET A 16 -5.75 -3.41 26.98
CA MET A 16 -6.05 -3.83 25.62
C MET A 16 -4.75 -4.41 25.12
N ASP A 17 -4.67 -5.75 25.10
CA ASP A 17 -3.67 -6.53 24.39
C ASP A 17 -3.67 -6.04 22.94
N VAL A 18 -2.87 -4.99 22.70
CA VAL A 18 -2.35 -4.61 21.40
C VAL A 18 -1.48 -5.78 21.02
N ARG A 19 -2.13 -6.83 20.50
CA ARG A 19 -1.45 -7.91 19.82
C ARG A 19 -0.63 -7.22 18.77
N GLN A 20 0.64 -7.23 19.09
CA GLN A 20 1.74 -6.66 18.38
C GLN A 20 1.44 -6.87 16.91
N THR A 21 1.52 -5.79 16.14
CA THR A 21 1.74 -5.90 14.71
C THR A 21 2.94 -6.81 14.56
N GLU A 22 2.66 -8.10 14.37
CA GLU A 22 3.65 -9.06 13.98
C GLU A 22 4.19 -8.46 12.71
N LYS A 23 5.44 -8.00 12.80
CA LYS A 23 6.27 -7.83 11.64
C LYS A 23 6.24 -9.18 10.96
N ILE A 24 5.32 -9.36 10.02
CA ILE A 24 5.29 -10.48 9.11
C ILE A 24 6.53 -10.27 8.23
N LYS A 25 7.69 -10.59 8.78
CA LYS A 25 8.81 -11.09 8.01
C LYS A 25 8.33 -12.44 7.51
N LYS A 26 7.48 -12.44 6.48
CA LYS A 26 7.16 -13.65 5.72
C LYS A 26 8.50 -14.05 5.14
N SER A 27 9.18 -15.00 5.78
CA SER A 27 10.09 -15.88 5.06
C SER A 27 9.30 -16.32 3.84
N PRO A 28 9.80 -16.10 2.61
CA PRO A 28 9.03 -16.41 1.43
C PRO A 28 8.65 -17.88 1.52
N ASP A 29 7.35 -18.13 1.65
CA ASP A 29 6.83 -19.48 1.82
C ASP A 29 7.34 -20.34 0.65
N ILE A 30 7.90 -21.50 0.97
CA ILE A 30 8.59 -22.35 -0.02
C ILE A 30 7.62 -22.77 -1.11
N ASP A 31 6.34 -22.95 -0.77
CA ASP A 31 5.28 -23.36 -1.68
C ASP A 31 4.83 -22.20 -2.57
N PHE A 32 4.73 -20.99 -2.02
CA PHE A 32 4.53 -19.77 -2.81
C PHE A 32 5.70 -19.53 -3.79
N MET A 33 6.94 -19.73 -3.35
CA MET A 33 8.13 -19.59 -4.20
C MET A 33 8.18 -20.62 -5.33
N TYR A 34 7.73 -21.85 -5.05
CA TYR A 34 7.59 -22.88 -6.07
C TYR A 34 6.52 -22.52 -7.10
N THR A 35 5.37 -22.04 -6.65
CA THR A 35 4.28 -21.56 -7.52
C THR A 35 4.75 -20.41 -8.41
N LYS A 36 5.41 -19.40 -7.82
CA LYS A 36 6.00 -18.27 -8.55
C LYS A 36 7.08 -18.73 -9.54
N ALA A 37 7.89 -19.72 -9.18
CA ALA A 37 8.88 -20.30 -10.08
C ALA A 37 8.25 -21.00 -11.28
N LEU A 38 7.17 -21.78 -11.10
CA LEU A 38 6.42 -22.40 -12.20
C LEU A 38 5.88 -21.36 -13.17
N TYR A 39 5.27 -20.28 -12.65
CA TYR A 39 4.70 -19.20 -13.47
C TYR A 39 5.69 -18.63 -14.49
N TYR A 40 6.94 -18.41 -14.06
CA TYR A 40 7.98 -17.89 -14.94
C TYR A 40 8.67 -18.98 -15.77
N ALA A 41 8.77 -20.20 -15.25
CA ALA A 41 9.48 -21.29 -15.89
C ALA A 41 8.74 -21.87 -17.09
N LEU A 42 7.45 -22.21 -16.92
CA LEU A 42 6.68 -22.97 -17.90
C LEU A 42 6.45 -22.25 -19.25
N PRO A 43 6.30 -20.91 -19.31
CA PRO A 43 6.17 -20.20 -20.58
C PRO A 43 7.47 -20.14 -21.42
N MET A 44 8.61 -20.57 -20.88
CA MET A 44 9.91 -20.48 -21.55
C MET A 44 10.29 -21.80 -22.23
N ASP A 45 11.25 -21.78 -23.15
CA ASP A 45 11.79 -23.02 -23.75
C ASP A 45 12.95 -23.64 -22.96
N TYR A 46 13.73 -22.78 -22.30
CA TYR A 46 14.88 -23.18 -21.49
C TYR A 46 15.02 -22.33 -20.23
N MET A 47 15.47 -22.98 -19.17
CA MET A 47 15.62 -22.39 -17.84
C MET A 47 16.98 -22.69 -17.22
N THR A 48 17.65 -21.61 -16.77
CA THR A 48 18.88 -21.66 -15.97
C THR A 48 18.62 -21.10 -14.57
N VAL A 49 19.51 -21.41 -13.62
CA VAL A 49 19.46 -20.85 -12.25
C VAL A 49 19.47 -19.32 -12.28
N ALA A 50 20.36 -18.72 -13.08
CA ALA A 50 20.45 -17.27 -13.18
C ALA A 50 19.17 -16.65 -13.74
N LYS A 51 18.61 -17.22 -14.82
CA LYS A 51 17.40 -16.68 -15.47
C LYS A 51 16.18 -16.73 -14.55
N LEU A 52 16.01 -17.84 -13.81
CA LEU A 52 14.93 -17.96 -12.83
C LEU A 52 15.14 -17.01 -11.65
N GLN A 53 16.38 -16.86 -11.17
CA GLN A 53 16.70 -15.92 -10.09
C GLN A 53 16.36 -14.47 -10.45
N THR A 54 16.67 -14.03 -11.67
CA THR A 54 16.31 -12.69 -12.16
C THR A 54 14.80 -12.50 -12.26
N LYS A 55 14.04 -13.55 -12.61
CA LYS A 55 12.56 -13.50 -12.68
C LYS A 55 11.88 -13.50 -11.32
N LEU A 56 12.53 -14.05 -10.31
CA LEU A 56 12.11 -13.98 -8.91
C LEU A 56 12.62 -12.70 -8.23
N ASP A 57 13.01 -11.67 -8.99
CA ASP A 57 13.53 -10.38 -8.51
C ASP A 57 14.67 -10.49 -7.48
N GLY A 58 15.43 -11.58 -7.52
CA GLY A 58 16.48 -11.86 -6.54
C GLY A 58 15.99 -12.23 -5.14
N GLU A 59 14.67 -12.34 -4.90
CA GLU A 59 14.06 -12.75 -3.63
C GLU A 59 14.57 -14.14 -3.17
N ALA A 60 14.89 -15.01 -4.14
CA ALA A 60 15.42 -16.34 -3.90
C ALA A 60 16.96 -16.37 -3.99
N LYS A 61 17.61 -16.95 -2.97
CA LYS A 61 19.04 -17.29 -3.00
C LYS A 61 19.31 -18.37 -4.06
N GLN A 62 20.50 -18.38 -4.66
CA GLN A 62 20.85 -19.36 -5.71
C GLN A 62 20.65 -20.83 -5.32
N ASN A 63 20.92 -21.19 -4.06
CA ASN A 63 20.69 -22.55 -3.58
C ASN A 63 19.21 -22.93 -3.55
N THR A 64 18.33 -21.99 -3.18
CA THR A 64 16.88 -22.19 -3.22
C THR A 64 16.40 -22.32 -4.65
N VAL A 65 16.88 -21.45 -5.55
CA VAL A 65 16.54 -21.51 -6.98
C VAL A 65 16.94 -22.86 -7.59
N ARG A 66 18.12 -23.39 -7.25
CA ARG A 66 18.55 -24.72 -7.70
C ARG A 66 17.59 -25.81 -7.21
N LYS A 67 17.20 -25.80 -5.92
CA LYS A 67 16.20 -26.72 -5.37
C LYS A 67 14.84 -26.62 -6.07
N LEU A 68 14.40 -25.40 -6.40
CA LEU A 68 13.15 -25.18 -7.14
C LEU A 68 13.23 -25.79 -8.54
N ILE A 69 14.33 -25.57 -9.27
CA ILE A 69 14.54 -26.17 -10.59
C ILE A 69 14.55 -27.70 -10.52
N ASP A 70 15.18 -28.27 -9.48
CA ASP A 70 15.22 -29.72 -9.30
C ASP A 70 13.84 -30.30 -8.98
N LYS A 71 13.02 -29.60 -8.16
CA LYS A 71 11.62 -29.97 -7.92
C LYS A 71 10.79 -29.91 -9.21
N ILE A 72 10.86 -28.82 -9.96
CA ILE A 72 10.11 -28.68 -11.23
C ILE A 72 10.53 -29.77 -12.24
N ALA A 73 11.79 -30.20 -12.22
CA ALA A 73 12.25 -31.34 -13.02
C ALA A 73 11.73 -32.69 -12.50
N GLN A 74 11.68 -32.87 -11.18
CA GLN A 74 11.08 -34.05 -10.54
C GLN A 74 9.60 -34.20 -10.91
N ASP A 75 8.87 -33.09 -11.01
CA ASP A 75 7.46 -33.07 -11.42
C ASP A 75 7.26 -33.24 -12.94
N GLY A 76 8.34 -33.38 -13.71
CA GLY A 76 8.32 -33.71 -15.13
C GLY A 76 8.20 -32.52 -16.08
N TYR A 77 8.13 -31.30 -15.57
CA TYR A 77 8.01 -30.09 -16.40
C TYR A 77 9.34 -29.66 -17.05
N LEU A 78 10.48 -30.19 -16.58
CA LEU A 78 11.81 -29.92 -17.13
C LEU A 78 12.57 -31.19 -17.47
N LYS A 79 13.30 -31.15 -18.57
CA LYS A 79 14.23 -32.19 -19.01
C LYS A 79 15.67 -31.67 -18.99
N SER A 80 16.62 -32.58 -18.79
CA SER A 80 18.03 -32.28 -19.00
C SER A 80 18.25 -31.84 -20.44
N SER A 81 18.95 -30.73 -20.65
CA SER A 81 19.41 -30.32 -21.98
C SER A 81 20.79 -30.86 -22.26
N GLY A 82 21.09 -31.17 -23.52
CA GLY A 82 22.43 -31.56 -23.96
C GLY A 82 23.47 -30.42 -23.89
N SER A 83 23.04 -29.17 -23.66
CA SER A 83 23.94 -28.02 -23.53
C SER A 83 23.83 -27.38 -22.15
N LYS A 84 24.97 -27.35 -21.42
CA LYS A 84 25.09 -26.65 -20.13
C LYS A 84 24.82 -25.14 -20.24
N ARG A 85 25.05 -24.54 -21.41
CA ARG A 85 24.87 -23.09 -21.64
C ARG A 85 23.41 -22.65 -21.66
N LEU A 86 22.52 -23.53 -22.16
CA LEU A 86 21.09 -23.22 -22.29
C LEU A 86 20.30 -23.53 -21.00
N GLY A 87 20.81 -24.40 -20.13
CA GLY A 87 20.11 -24.86 -18.93
C GLY A 87 19.14 -26.00 -19.23
N ARG A 88 18.18 -26.29 -18.33
CA ARG A 88 17.19 -27.35 -18.53
C ARG A 88 16.16 -26.93 -19.59
N ARG A 89 15.67 -27.89 -20.37
CA ARG A 89 14.63 -27.67 -21.39
C ARG A 89 13.25 -27.81 -20.73
N VAL A 90 12.32 -26.91 -21.05
CA VAL A 90 10.92 -26.99 -20.61
C VAL A 90 10.14 -27.94 -21.50
N VAL A 91 9.25 -28.74 -20.91
CA VAL A 91 8.38 -29.66 -21.62
C VAL A 91 7.06 -28.97 -21.92
N HIS A 92 6.81 -28.66 -23.18
CA HIS A 92 5.52 -28.13 -23.63
C HIS A 92 4.56 -29.28 -23.94
N SER A 93 3.83 -29.72 -22.90
CA SER A 93 2.77 -30.72 -22.97
C SER A 93 1.45 -30.15 -22.49
N GLU A 94 0.33 -30.82 -22.80
CA GLU A 94 -0.99 -30.42 -22.28
C GLU A 94 -0.99 -30.28 -20.75
N SER A 95 -0.31 -31.19 -20.03
CA SER A 95 -0.15 -31.11 -18.58
C SER A 95 0.57 -29.83 -18.12
N THR A 96 1.54 -29.34 -18.89
CA THR A 96 2.26 -28.09 -18.62
C THR A 96 1.37 -26.88 -18.86
N ASN A 97 0.60 -26.89 -19.94
CA ASN A 97 -0.36 -25.82 -20.26
C ASN A 97 -1.43 -25.71 -19.17
N ILE A 98 -2.00 -26.84 -18.75
CA ILE A 98 -2.98 -26.91 -17.65
C ILE A 98 -2.36 -26.37 -16.36
N LYS A 99 -1.14 -26.80 -16.00
CA LYS A 99 -0.48 -26.34 -14.78
C LYS A 99 -0.19 -24.84 -14.83
N LEU A 100 0.20 -24.31 -15.99
CA LEU A 100 0.43 -22.88 -16.16
C LEU A 100 -0.85 -22.06 -15.94
N ILE A 101 -2.00 -22.54 -16.41
CA ILE A 101 -3.29 -21.88 -16.18
C ILE A 101 -3.64 -21.86 -14.69
N GLU A 102 -3.48 -22.99 -14.00
CA GLU A 102 -3.71 -23.10 -12.55
C GLU A 102 -2.83 -22.11 -11.77
N VAL A 103 -1.53 -22.09 -12.08
CA VAL A 103 -0.56 -21.22 -11.43
C VAL A 103 -0.82 -19.74 -11.72
N LYS A 104 -1.21 -19.39 -12.96
CA LYS A 104 -1.63 -18.02 -13.32
C LYS A 104 -2.78 -17.56 -12.45
N LYS A 105 -3.81 -18.40 -12.32
CA LYS A 105 -4.98 -18.10 -11.49
C LYS A 105 -4.58 -17.83 -10.03
N ILE A 106 -3.74 -18.69 -9.44
CA ILE A 106 -3.28 -18.51 -8.05
C ILE A 106 -2.54 -17.17 -7.88
N ILE A 107 -1.67 -16.80 -8.81
CA ILE A 107 -0.85 -15.58 -8.68
C ILE A 107 -1.65 -14.31 -8.98
N GLU A 108 -2.56 -14.35 -9.95
CA GLU A 108 -3.37 -13.21 -10.37
C GLU A 108 -4.56 -12.96 -9.43
N ASP A 109 -5.09 -13.99 -8.76
CA ASP A 109 -6.19 -13.86 -7.78
C ASP A 109 -5.71 -13.21 -6.46
N GLN A 110 -4.45 -13.41 -6.05
CA GLN A 110 -3.89 -12.84 -4.81
C GLN A 110 -3.98 -11.31 -4.70
N PRO A 111 -3.49 -10.52 -5.69
CA PRO A 111 -3.63 -9.07 -5.63
C PRO A 111 -5.09 -8.62 -5.73
N MET A 112 -5.95 -9.37 -6.42
CA MET A 112 -7.38 -9.06 -6.53
C MET A 112 -8.11 -9.18 -5.19
N GLU A 113 -7.77 -10.18 -4.39
CA GLU A 113 -8.39 -10.40 -3.07
C GLU A 113 -7.99 -9.31 -2.07
N ILE A 114 -6.72 -8.90 -2.07
CA ILE A 114 -6.22 -7.77 -1.26
C ILE A 114 -6.88 -6.46 -1.71
N ILE A 115 -6.97 -6.21 -3.03
CA ILE A 115 -7.65 -5.02 -3.55
C ILE A 115 -9.12 -5.02 -3.15
N LYS A 116 -9.81 -6.17 -3.21
CA LYS A 116 -11.21 -6.29 -2.79
C LYS A 116 -11.39 -5.97 -1.31
N GLU A 117 -10.57 -6.54 -0.43
CA GLU A 117 -10.58 -6.25 1.01
C GLU A 117 -10.34 -4.76 1.30
N LEU A 118 -9.36 -4.15 0.61
CA LEU A 118 -9.10 -2.71 0.71
C LEU A 118 -10.26 -1.86 0.20
N MET A 119 -10.94 -2.29 -0.88
CA MET A 119 -12.12 -1.62 -1.42
C MET A 119 -13.31 -1.73 -0.48
N GLU A 120 -13.42 -2.80 0.32
CA GLU A 120 -14.44 -2.95 1.36
C GLU A 120 -14.13 -2.11 2.62
N MET A 121 -12.85 -1.90 2.95
CA MET A 121 -12.46 -1.00 4.06
C MET A 121 -12.48 0.50 3.70
N LEU A 122 -12.35 0.83 2.41
CA LEU A 122 -12.32 2.22 1.91
C LEU A 122 -13.54 3.07 2.30
N PRO A 123 -14.79 2.57 2.25
CA PRO A 123 -15.98 3.27 2.74
C PRO A 123 -15.85 3.70 4.21
N HIS A 124 -15.34 2.83 5.08
CA HIS A 124 -15.17 3.12 6.51
C HIS A 124 -14.08 4.18 6.76
N MET A 125 -13.02 4.16 5.96
CA MET A 125 -11.98 5.19 6.04
C MET A 125 -12.52 6.58 5.64
N LYS A 126 -13.39 6.63 4.62
CA LYS A 126 -14.07 7.85 4.20
C LYS A 126 -15.03 8.35 5.29
N GLU A 127 -15.80 7.45 5.90
CA GLU A 127 -16.72 7.76 6.99
C GLU A 127 -16.00 8.33 8.23
N LEU A 128 -14.86 7.73 8.64
CA LEU A 128 -14.00 8.29 9.69
C LEU A 128 -13.50 9.69 9.34
N MET A 129 -13.01 9.88 8.10
CA MET A 129 -12.58 11.20 7.64
C MET A 129 -13.74 12.21 7.63
N ASP A 130 -14.94 11.83 7.23
CA ASP A 130 -16.12 12.70 7.23
C ASP A 130 -16.60 13.03 8.65
N MET A 131 -16.46 12.09 9.60
CA MET A 131 -16.81 12.29 11.01
C MET A 131 -15.88 13.29 11.70
N TYR A 132 -14.57 13.22 11.42
CA TYR A 132 -13.58 14.13 12.00
C TYR A 132 -13.44 15.45 11.23
N CYS A 133 -13.65 15.46 9.92
CA CYS A 133 -13.57 16.66 9.08
C CYS A 133 -14.89 17.44 9.05
N GLY A 134 -16.01 16.78 9.39
CA GLY A 134 -17.35 17.35 9.31
C GLY A 134 -17.84 17.49 7.86
N PRO A 135 -19.16 17.76 7.67
CA PRO A 135 -19.75 17.91 6.34
C PRO A 135 -19.27 19.17 5.59
N ASP A 136 -18.66 20.14 6.28
CA ASP A 136 -18.23 21.41 5.70
C ASP A 136 -16.77 21.33 5.22
N ARG A 137 -16.55 20.65 4.09
CA ARG A 137 -15.26 20.66 3.40
C ARG A 137 -15.08 22.00 2.68
N VAL A 138 -14.43 22.95 3.34
CA VAL A 138 -14.04 24.22 2.70
C VAL A 138 -12.88 23.98 1.73
N THR A 139 -13.13 24.21 0.43
CA THR A 139 -12.06 24.12 -0.59
C THR A 139 -11.05 25.25 -0.39
N ALA A 140 -9.79 25.00 -0.79
CA ALA A 140 -8.74 26.01 -0.82
C ALA A 140 -9.20 27.34 -1.45
N LYS A 141 -9.98 27.22 -2.53
CA LYS A 141 -10.53 28.36 -3.27
C LYS A 141 -11.52 29.17 -2.42
N LYS A 142 -12.41 28.50 -1.68
CA LYS A 142 -13.38 29.15 -0.77
C LYS A 142 -12.67 29.83 0.40
N GLN A 143 -11.66 29.19 1.00
CA GLN A 143 -10.86 29.78 2.08
C GLN A 143 -10.10 31.02 1.62
N MET A 144 -9.49 30.98 0.43
CA MET A 144 -8.76 32.10 -0.12
C MET A 144 -9.69 33.29 -0.47
N GLN A 145 -10.87 33.00 -1.01
CA GLN A 145 -11.88 34.02 -1.30
C GLN A 145 -12.40 34.71 -0.04
N GLU A 146 -12.64 33.97 1.04
CA GLU A 146 -13.04 34.57 2.33
C GLU A 146 -11.90 35.39 2.95
N LEU A 147 -10.64 34.95 2.86
CA LEU A 147 -9.49 35.75 3.31
C LEU A 147 -9.34 37.06 2.53
N ASP A 148 -9.47 37.02 1.21
CA ASP A 148 -9.41 38.21 0.35
C ASP A 148 -10.60 39.15 0.62
N ARG A 149 -11.78 38.59 0.87
CA ARG A 149 -12.96 39.37 1.29
C ARG A 149 -12.71 40.08 2.62
N VAL A 150 -12.17 39.40 3.63
CA VAL A 150 -11.87 39.97 4.95
C VAL A 150 -10.76 41.03 4.86
N ALA A 151 -9.74 40.82 4.01
CA ALA A 151 -8.69 41.82 3.80
C ALA A 151 -9.24 43.12 3.21
N LYS A 152 -10.27 43.04 2.35
CA LYS A 152 -10.92 44.18 1.68
C LYS A 152 -11.89 44.98 2.56
N THR A 153 -12.27 44.50 3.74
CA THR A 153 -13.16 45.25 4.65
C THR A 153 -12.41 46.31 5.46
N LEU A 154 -11.08 46.38 5.32
CA LEU A 154 -10.25 47.38 5.97
C LEU A 154 -10.48 48.79 5.38
N PRO A 155 -10.86 49.81 6.17
CA PRO A 155 -10.92 51.19 5.70
C PRO A 155 -9.57 51.75 5.22
N GLU A 156 -9.57 52.79 4.38
CA GLU A 156 -8.34 53.39 3.84
C GLU A 156 -7.50 54.15 4.90
N ASN A 157 -8.14 54.70 5.93
CA ASN A 157 -7.51 55.52 6.97
C ASN A 157 -7.10 54.73 8.22
N ILE A 158 -6.43 53.58 8.04
CA ILE A 158 -5.99 52.74 9.15
C ILE A 158 -4.54 53.08 9.54
N PRO A 159 -4.20 53.11 10.84
CA PRO A 159 -2.82 53.22 11.30
C PRO A 159 -1.92 52.14 10.70
N SER A 160 -0.70 52.51 10.34
CA SER A 160 0.27 51.63 9.68
C SER A 160 0.64 50.37 10.50
N SER A 161 0.47 50.38 11.82
CA SER A 161 0.65 49.20 12.68
C SER A 161 -0.41 48.13 12.44
N VAL A 162 -1.68 48.53 12.32
CA VAL A 162 -2.82 47.64 12.09
C VAL A 162 -2.77 47.08 10.68
N LYS A 163 -2.38 47.89 9.68
CA LYS A 163 -2.16 47.41 8.31
C LYS A 163 -1.09 46.31 8.27
N ARG A 164 0.07 46.55 8.88
CA ARG A 164 1.16 45.55 8.95
C ARG A 164 0.77 44.29 9.71
N PHE A 165 -0.04 44.44 10.76
CA PHE A 165 -0.56 43.30 11.51
C PHE A 165 -1.48 42.45 10.63
N THR A 166 -2.44 43.06 9.94
CA THR A 166 -3.37 42.33 9.07
C THR A 166 -2.66 41.68 7.89
N ASP A 167 -1.72 42.37 7.24
CA ASP A 167 -0.91 41.81 6.15
C ASP A 167 -0.14 40.56 6.63
N ARG A 168 0.43 40.60 7.85
CA ARG A 168 1.13 39.44 8.43
C ARG A 168 0.18 38.29 8.78
N VAL A 169 -1.01 38.58 9.28
CA VAL A 169 -2.02 37.56 9.60
C VAL A 169 -2.51 36.88 8.32
N VAL A 170 -2.80 37.65 7.27
CA VAL A 170 -3.18 37.11 5.95
C VAL A 170 -2.06 36.23 5.38
N LEU A 171 -0.81 36.70 5.41
CA LEU A 171 0.33 35.91 4.94
C LEU A 171 0.51 34.61 5.76
N SER A 172 0.36 34.70 7.08
CA SER A 172 0.50 33.55 7.99
C SER A 172 -0.61 32.51 7.76
N LEU A 173 -1.84 32.97 7.54
CA LEU A 173 -2.97 32.12 7.21
C LEU A 173 -2.81 31.49 5.82
N GLN A 174 -2.36 32.24 4.82
CA GLN A 174 -2.06 31.71 3.49
C GLN A 174 -1.02 30.59 3.53
N VAL A 175 0.06 30.79 4.31
CA VAL A 175 1.09 29.77 4.50
C VAL A 175 0.52 28.54 5.23
N PHE A 176 -0.27 28.75 6.28
CA PHE A 176 -0.91 27.65 7.02
C PHE A 176 -1.84 26.81 6.12
N PHE A 177 -2.67 27.44 5.29
CA PHE A 177 -3.54 26.74 4.35
C PHE A 177 -2.76 26.04 3.23
N PHE A 178 -1.66 26.62 2.74
CA PHE A 178 -0.79 25.99 1.75
C PHE A 178 -0.13 24.69 2.26
N PHE A 179 0.30 24.67 3.53
CA PHE A 179 0.84 23.45 4.16
C PHE A 179 -0.24 22.39 4.42
N GLN A 180 -1.44 22.78 4.83
CA GLN A 180 -2.60 21.87 4.96
C GLN A 180 -2.97 21.23 3.61
N LEU A 181 -2.95 21.99 2.51
CA LEU A 181 -3.29 21.50 1.17
C LEU A 181 -2.25 20.54 0.56
N SER A 182 -0.97 20.68 0.91
CA SER A 182 0.06 19.72 0.49
C SER A 182 -0.10 18.34 1.13
N LEU A 183 -0.70 18.25 2.33
CA LEU A 183 -0.98 16.97 3.01
C LEU A 183 -2.29 16.31 2.53
N VAL A 184 -3.22 17.09 1.96
CA VAL A 184 -4.55 16.60 1.51
C VAL A 184 -4.60 16.36 -0.02
N SER A 185 -3.57 16.71 -0.79
CA SER A 185 -3.50 16.46 -2.25
C SER A 185 -3.30 14.98 -2.66
N CYS A 186 -3.60 14.02 -1.79
CA CYS A 186 -3.82 12.63 -2.20
C CYS A 186 -5.24 12.47 -2.78
N LYS A 187 -5.50 13.09 -3.95
CA LYS A 187 -6.37 12.58 -5.03
C LYS A 187 -6.57 13.64 -6.12
N SER A 188 -5.92 13.43 -7.26
CA SER A 188 -6.57 13.50 -8.57
C SER A 188 -6.51 12.12 -9.21
#